data_AF-A0A2S9FCQ1-F1
#
_entry.id   AF-A0A2S9FCQ1-F1
#
_cell.length_a   1.000
_cell.length_b   1.000
_cell.length_c   1.000
_cell.angle_alpha   90.00
_cell.angle_beta   90.00
_cell.angle_gamma   90.00
#
_symmetry.space_group_name_H-M   'P 1'
#
loop_
_entity.id
_entity.type
_entity.pdbx_description
1 polymer ?
#
loop_
_entity_poly.entity_id
_entity_poly.type
_entity_poly.pdbx_seq_one_letter_code
_entity_poly.pdbx_strand_id
1 'polypeptide(L)'
;LFDSCWDPHPRLGKQRDPTPGVHNSGWVQSPGAEHLGDPRYRRVMRDYVVGVLSQFRHDKRVLGWDLWNEPDNPADAYRTVERKDKIALVADLLPQVFQWARSVDPIQPLTSGVWDGEWADPARRNPMNRIQLDLSDVITFHSYADPKGFEARLAELAPLGRPMLCTEYMARTLDSTVESILPITKRRNVGAFTWGFVAGKTQTYLPWDSWDRPVTEPKLWFHDLLNTDGSPYRAGEVNTIRELTGKTRPS
;
A
#
# COMPACT_ATOMS: atom_id res chain seq x y z
N LEU A 1 3.69 3.99 -7.28
CA LEU A 1 3.66 4.23 -8.74
C LEU A 1 3.54 2.89 -9.44
N PHE A 2 4.47 2.00 -9.13
CA PHE A 2 4.38 0.58 -9.42
C PHE A 2 3.76 -0.19 -8.25
N ASP A 3 3.34 -1.41 -8.52
CA ASP A 3 2.59 -2.27 -7.61
C ASP A 3 2.83 -3.75 -7.97
N SER A 4 3.15 -4.56 -6.97
CA SER A 4 3.42 -6.00 -7.10
C SER A 4 2.26 -6.89 -6.59
N CYS A 5 1.12 -6.34 -6.23
CA CYS A 5 0.01 -7.09 -5.64
C CYS A 5 -0.96 -7.66 -6.68
N TRP A 6 -1.57 -8.80 -6.36
CA TRP A 6 -2.69 -9.40 -7.10
C TRP A 6 -2.35 -9.82 -8.53
N ASP A 7 -3.18 -9.50 -9.52
CA ASP A 7 -3.11 -10.10 -10.85
C ASP A 7 -1.88 -9.63 -11.67
N PRO A 8 -0.97 -10.54 -12.07
CA PRO A 8 0.23 -10.17 -12.81
C PRO A 8 -0.01 -9.82 -14.29
N HIS A 9 -1.25 -9.87 -14.79
CA HIS A 9 -1.59 -9.67 -16.20
C HIS A 9 -2.47 -8.44 -16.44
N PRO A 10 -1.95 -7.21 -16.24
CA PRO A 10 -2.66 -6.00 -16.60
C PRO A 10 -2.98 -5.97 -18.10
N ARG A 11 -4.12 -5.37 -18.45
CA ARG A 11 -4.59 -5.19 -19.83
C ARG A 11 -5.04 -3.74 -20.02
N LEU A 12 -4.73 -3.19 -21.19
CA LEU A 12 -5.25 -1.89 -21.60
C LEU A 12 -6.75 -1.98 -21.94
N GLY A 13 -7.45 -0.85 -21.81
CA GLY A 13 -8.87 -0.75 -22.14
C GLY A 13 -9.78 -0.74 -20.91
N LYS A 14 -11.03 -1.17 -21.09
CA LYS A 14 -12.02 -1.22 -20.00
C LYS A 14 -11.52 -2.20 -18.91
N GLN A 15 -11.38 -1.71 -17.68
CA GLN A 15 -11.08 -2.56 -16.53
C GLN A 15 -12.18 -3.62 -16.34
N ARG A 16 -11.79 -4.88 -16.15
CA ARG A 16 -12.72 -5.99 -15.90
C ARG A 16 -13.67 -5.70 -14.73
N ASP A 17 -14.85 -6.27 -14.77
CA ASP A 17 -15.75 -6.26 -13.61
C ASP A 17 -15.16 -7.17 -12.51
N PRO A 18 -15.39 -6.86 -11.23
CA PRO A 18 -14.87 -7.67 -10.14
C PRO A 18 -15.59 -9.02 -10.11
N THR A 19 -14.88 -10.07 -9.67
CA THR A 19 -15.51 -11.36 -9.38
C THR A 19 -16.39 -11.18 -8.15
N PRO A 20 -17.72 -11.37 -8.24
CA PRO A 20 -18.62 -11.12 -7.11
C PRO A 20 -18.23 -11.95 -5.89
N GLY A 21 -18.17 -11.29 -4.74
CA GLY A 21 -17.86 -11.94 -3.48
C GLY A 21 -16.38 -12.29 -3.28
N VAL A 22 -15.47 -11.72 -4.08
CA VAL A 22 -14.02 -11.94 -3.97
C VAL A 22 -13.28 -10.62 -3.77
N HIS A 23 -12.58 -10.53 -2.65
CA HIS A 23 -11.76 -9.39 -2.25
C HIS A 23 -10.75 -9.02 -3.33
N ASN A 24 -10.73 -7.75 -3.73
CA ASN A 24 -9.76 -7.14 -4.64
C ASN A 24 -9.49 -7.89 -5.96
N SER A 25 -10.48 -8.62 -6.46
CA SER A 25 -10.39 -9.44 -7.68
C SER A 25 -10.11 -8.65 -8.96
N GLY A 26 -10.27 -7.32 -8.95
CA GLY A 26 -9.98 -6.45 -10.09
C GLY A 26 -8.57 -5.84 -10.10
N TRP A 27 -7.79 -5.99 -9.04
CA TRP A 27 -6.48 -5.32 -8.90
C TRP A 27 -5.41 -6.03 -9.72
N VAL A 28 -4.54 -5.24 -10.34
CA VAL A 28 -3.50 -5.72 -11.25
C VAL A 28 -2.17 -5.08 -10.90
N GLN A 29 -1.11 -5.82 -11.14
CA GLN A 29 0.27 -5.37 -10.98
C GLN A 29 0.66 -4.34 -12.04
N SER A 30 1.64 -3.53 -11.71
CA SER A 30 2.27 -2.58 -12.61
C SER A 30 3.75 -2.46 -12.25
N PRO A 31 4.70 -2.87 -13.09
CA PRO A 31 4.50 -3.58 -14.36
C PRO A 31 3.93 -4.99 -14.15
N GLY A 32 3.23 -5.51 -15.15
CA GLY A 32 2.82 -6.92 -15.17
C GLY A 32 3.97 -7.89 -15.45
N ALA A 33 3.74 -9.18 -15.16
CA ALA A 33 4.69 -10.27 -15.40
C ALA A 33 5.25 -10.32 -16.83
N GLU A 34 4.43 -9.98 -17.83
CA GLU A 34 4.85 -9.97 -19.24
C GLU A 34 6.02 -9.02 -19.50
N HIS A 35 6.01 -7.85 -18.85
CA HIS A 35 6.95 -6.76 -19.12
C HIS A 35 8.04 -6.62 -18.06
N LEU A 36 7.82 -7.11 -16.84
CA LEU A 36 8.77 -6.99 -15.72
C LEU A 36 10.16 -7.54 -16.09
N GLY A 37 10.21 -8.65 -16.82
CA GLY A 37 11.45 -9.30 -17.25
C GLY A 37 12.02 -8.81 -18.60
N ASP A 38 11.37 -7.87 -19.29
CA ASP A 38 11.83 -7.38 -20.59
C ASP A 38 12.75 -6.15 -20.45
N PRO A 39 14.06 -6.26 -20.75
CA PRO A 39 14.98 -5.13 -20.69
C PRO A 39 14.59 -3.97 -21.60
N ARG A 40 13.89 -4.23 -22.72
CA ARG A 40 13.44 -3.18 -23.64
C ARG A 40 12.32 -2.35 -23.05
N TYR A 41 11.49 -2.97 -22.20
CA TYR A 41 10.40 -2.29 -21.51
C TYR A 41 10.88 -1.38 -20.37
N ARG A 42 12.12 -1.55 -19.88
CA ARG A 42 12.72 -0.66 -18.87
C ARG A 42 12.70 0.81 -19.30
N ARG A 43 12.88 1.08 -20.59
CA ARG A 43 12.76 2.44 -21.12
C ARG A 43 11.35 2.99 -20.92
N VAL A 44 10.32 2.19 -21.18
CA VAL A 44 8.91 2.60 -20.99
C VAL A 44 8.62 2.88 -19.52
N MET A 45 9.08 2.02 -18.62
CA MET A 45 8.93 2.22 -17.17
C MET A 45 9.62 3.50 -16.69
N ARG A 46 10.85 3.74 -17.14
CA ARG A 46 11.58 4.98 -16.85
C ARG A 46 10.84 6.20 -17.37
N ASP A 47 10.44 6.16 -18.65
CA ASP A 47 9.78 7.30 -19.30
C ASP A 47 8.42 7.60 -18.61
N TYR A 48 7.72 6.59 -18.09
CA TYR A 48 6.53 6.76 -17.24
C TYR A 48 6.86 7.45 -15.90
N VAL A 49 7.83 6.93 -15.14
CA VAL A 49 8.23 7.50 -13.84
C VAL A 49 8.70 8.95 -14.00
N VAL A 50 9.61 9.19 -14.94
CA VAL A 50 10.14 10.52 -15.24
C VAL A 50 9.04 11.45 -15.73
N GLY A 51 8.16 10.99 -16.61
CA GLY A 51 7.06 11.79 -17.16
C GLY A 51 6.08 12.26 -16.09
N VAL A 52 5.58 11.33 -15.25
CA VAL A 52 4.64 11.66 -14.17
C VAL A 52 5.29 12.60 -13.15
N LEU A 53 6.49 12.28 -12.67
CA LEU A 53 7.15 13.12 -11.67
C LEU A 53 7.50 14.50 -12.24
N SER A 54 7.98 14.59 -13.49
CA SER A 54 8.35 15.88 -14.10
C SER A 54 7.16 16.83 -14.21
N GLN A 55 5.98 16.30 -14.48
CA GLN A 55 4.74 17.09 -14.55
C GLN A 55 4.40 17.75 -13.20
N PHE A 56 4.68 17.07 -12.09
CA PHE A 56 4.23 17.47 -10.75
C PHE A 56 5.37 17.83 -9.79
N ARG A 57 6.62 17.89 -10.26
CA ARG A 57 7.82 18.05 -9.43
C ARG A 57 7.87 19.30 -8.53
N HIS A 58 7.07 20.33 -8.83
CA HIS A 58 6.92 21.55 -8.02
C HIS A 58 5.53 21.72 -7.39
N ASP A 59 4.63 20.75 -7.57
CA ASP A 59 3.27 20.82 -7.06
C ASP A 59 3.23 20.52 -5.56
N LYS A 60 3.06 21.56 -4.75
CA LYS A 60 3.00 21.47 -3.28
C LYS A 60 1.79 20.70 -2.74
N ARG A 61 0.81 20.37 -3.58
CA ARG A 61 -0.36 19.54 -3.19
C ARG A 61 0.00 18.06 -3.11
N VAL A 62 1.05 17.63 -3.83
CA VAL A 62 1.58 16.27 -3.72
C VAL A 62 2.47 16.20 -2.48
N LEU A 63 2.18 15.26 -1.57
CA LEU A 63 2.89 15.16 -0.29
C LEU A 63 4.13 14.24 -0.35
N GLY A 64 4.18 13.36 -1.34
CA GLY A 64 5.23 12.35 -1.48
C GLY A 64 4.92 11.40 -2.64
N TRP A 65 5.91 10.63 -3.05
CA TRP A 65 5.79 9.60 -4.08
C TRP A 65 6.10 8.24 -3.51
N ASP A 66 5.07 7.41 -3.33
CA ASP A 66 5.28 5.97 -3.20
C ASP A 66 5.66 5.43 -4.58
N LEU A 67 6.88 4.93 -4.72
CA LEU A 67 7.42 4.46 -5.99
C LEU A 67 6.99 3.03 -6.30
N TRP A 68 6.84 2.17 -5.30
CA TRP A 68 6.51 0.77 -5.51
C TRP A 68 5.79 0.17 -4.30
N ASN A 69 4.58 -0.34 -4.53
CA ASN A 69 3.77 -1.02 -3.54
C ASN A 69 4.14 -2.50 -3.40
N GLU A 70 4.41 -2.94 -2.17
CA GLU A 70 4.73 -4.32 -1.76
C GLU A 70 5.59 -5.12 -2.78
N PRO A 71 6.80 -4.62 -3.12
CA PRO A 71 7.57 -5.04 -4.28
C PRO A 71 7.87 -6.55 -4.36
N ASP A 72 7.98 -7.22 -3.22
CA ASP A 72 8.23 -8.65 -3.06
C ASP A 72 6.99 -9.50 -2.73
N ASN A 73 5.77 -8.95 -2.92
CA ASN A 73 4.53 -9.69 -2.72
C ASN A 73 4.43 -10.87 -3.71
N PRO A 74 4.25 -12.13 -3.22
CA PRO A 74 4.20 -13.32 -4.06
C PRO A 74 2.88 -13.48 -4.83
N ALA A 75 1.87 -12.66 -4.52
CA ALA A 75 0.51 -12.72 -5.08
C ALA A 75 -0.07 -14.14 -5.03
N ASP A 76 -0.23 -14.71 -3.83
CA ASP A 76 -0.58 -16.13 -3.61
C ASP A 76 -1.78 -16.63 -4.43
N ALA A 77 -2.82 -15.80 -4.59
CA ALA A 77 -4.01 -16.11 -5.41
C ALA A 77 -3.68 -16.35 -6.89
N TYR A 78 -2.55 -15.83 -7.37
CA TYR A 78 -2.07 -15.89 -8.74
C TYR A 78 -0.75 -16.67 -8.88
N ARG A 79 -0.33 -17.43 -7.86
CA ARG A 79 0.96 -18.16 -7.84
C ARG A 79 1.23 -19.04 -9.07
N THR A 80 0.18 -19.53 -9.74
CA THR A 80 0.29 -20.42 -10.91
C THR A 80 0.61 -19.67 -12.21
N VAL A 81 0.35 -18.37 -12.25
CA VAL A 81 0.56 -17.49 -13.41
C VAL A 81 1.61 -16.40 -13.14
N GLU A 82 2.06 -16.29 -11.89
CA GLU A 82 3.12 -15.38 -11.47
C GLU A 82 4.51 -15.81 -11.95
N ARG A 83 5.41 -14.85 -12.12
CA ARG A 83 6.82 -15.11 -12.41
C ARG A 83 7.57 -15.63 -11.19
N LYS A 84 8.27 -16.76 -11.37
CA LYS A 84 9.14 -17.34 -10.34
C LYS A 84 10.34 -16.47 -9.95
N ASP A 85 10.81 -15.62 -10.87
CA ASP A 85 11.95 -14.72 -10.69
C ASP A 85 11.54 -13.27 -10.34
N LYS A 86 10.25 -13.02 -10.07
CA LYS A 86 9.71 -11.68 -9.80
C LYS A 86 10.50 -10.92 -8.74
N ILE A 87 10.70 -11.52 -7.56
CA ILE A 87 11.36 -10.84 -6.43
C ILE A 87 12.78 -10.38 -6.83
N ALA A 88 13.53 -11.22 -7.54
CA ALA A 88 14.88 -10.87 -8.00
C ALA A 88 14.85 -9.75 -9.04
N LEU A 89 13.91 -9.77 -9.98
CA LEU A 89 13.75 -8.71 -10.98
C LEU A 89 13.35 -7.38 -10.35
N VAL A 90 12.41 -7.38 -9.39
CA VAL A 90 11.99 -6.15 -8.71
C VAL A 90 13.11 -5.62 -7.82
N ALA A 91 13.88 -6.48 -7.15
CA ALA A 91 15.03 -6.06 -6.35
C ALA A 91 16.14 -5.39 -7.21
N ASP A 92 16.36 -5.85 -8.44
CA ASP A 92 17.25 -5.17 -9.41
C ASP A 92 16.67 -3.82 -9.86
N LEU A 93 15.35 -3.75 -10.06
CA LEU A 93 14.67 -2.62 -10.68
C LEU A 93 14.38 -1.46 -9.70
N LEU A 94 13.99 -1.75 -8.46
CA LEU A 94 13.55 -0.73 -7.50
C LEU A 94 14.63 0.36 -7.26
N PRO A 95 15.92 0.05 -7.06
CA PRO A 95 16.96 1.08 -6.97
C PRO A 95 17.05 1.98 -8.20
N GLN A 96 16.83 1.42 -9.40
CA GLN A 96 16.80 2.18 -10.65
C GLN A 96 15.58 3.11 -10.70
N VAL A 97 14.41 2.67 -10.20
CA VAL A 97 13.21 3.52 -10.10
C VAL A 97 13.45 4.71 -9.18
N PHE A 98 14.09 4.50 -8.02
CA PHE A 98 14.54 5.60 -7.16
C PHE A 98 15.49 6.54 -7.91
N GLN A 99 16.48 6.01 -8.64
CA GLN A 99 17.40 6.83 -9.42
C GLN A 99 16.68 7.68 -10.48
N TRP A 100 15.70 7.11 -11.19
CA TRP A 100 14.90 7.82 -12.17
C TRP A 100 14.02 8.89 -11.53
N ALA A 101 13.43 8.62 -10.38
CA ALA A 101 12.67 9.60 -9.63
C ALA A 101 13.55 10.76 -9.14
N ARG A 102 14.75 10.45 -8.65
CA ARG A 102 15.73 11.46 -8.21
C ARG A 102 16.25 12.34 -9.34
N SER A 103 16.41 11.80 -10.55
CA SER A 103 16.91 12.60 -11.68
C SER A 103 15.95 13.71 -12.11
N VAL A 104 14.67 13.62 -11.71
CA VAL A 104 13.66 14.67 -11.91
C VAL A 104 13.82 15.82 -10.91
N ASP A 105 14.49 15.60 -9.77
CA ASP A 105 14.61 16.56 -8.68
C ASP A 105 13.22 17.12 -8.24
N PRO A 106 12.32 16.24 -7.74
CA PRO A 106 11.03 16.67 -7.19
C PRO A 106 11.17 17.27 -5.79
N ILE A 107 10.34 18.26 -5.46
CA ILE A 107 10.31 18.85 -4.11
C ILE A 107 9.67 17.91 -3.07
N GLN A 108 8.99 16.85 -3.52
CA GLN A 108 8.31 15.89 -2.65
C GLN A 108 9.23 14.71 -2.29
N PRO A 109 9.13 14.15 -1.07
CA PRO A 109 9.89 12.98 -0.66
C PRO A 109 9.51 11.73 -1.46
N LEU A 110 10.47 10.82 -1.62
CA LEU A 110 10.30 9.51 -2.25
C LEU A 110 10.21 8.41 -1.19
N THR A 111 9.41 7.37 -1.44
CA THR A 111 9.29 6.21 -0.56
C THR A 111 8.95 4.92 -1.29
N SER A 112 9.14 3.78 -0.64
CA SER A 112 8.51 2.50 -0.93
C SER A 112 8.34 1.76 0.39
N GLY A 113 7.12 1.31 0.70
CA GLY A 113 6.75 0.88 2.05
C GLY A 113 7.13 -0.57 2.39
N VAL A 114 7.76 -0.77 3.55
CA VAL A 114 7.98 -2.13 4.10
C VAL A 114 6.66 -2.71 4.62
N TRP A 115 6.39 -3.98 4.33
CA TRP A 115 5.10 -4.60 4.64
C TRP A 115 5.23 -5.99 5.26
N ASP A 116 6.34 -6.69 4.98
CA ASP A 116 6.65 -8.00 5.56
C ASP A 116 8.11 -8.09 6.08
N GLY A 117 8.36 -9.07 6.95
CA GLY A 117 9.68 -9.44 7.45
C GLY A 117 10.13 -8.68 8.71
N GLU A 118 11.45 -8.72 8.94
CA GLU A 118 12.14 -8.16 10.11
C GLU A 118 12.76 -6.80 9.76
N TRP A 119 12.43 -5.74 10.51
CA TRP A 119 12.84 -4.38 10.17
C TRP A 119 13.83 -3.77 11.17
N ALA A 120 13.82 -4.21 12.43
CA ALA A 120 14.60 -3.58 13.50
C ALA A 120 16.11 -3.72 13.29
N ASP A 121 16.60 -4.96 13.09
CA ASP A 121 18.01 -5.28 12.96
C ASP A 121 18.45 -5.22 11.48
N PRO A 122 19.31 -4.26 11.08
CA PRO A 122 19.82 -4.17 9.71
C PRO A 122 20.48 -5.45 9.20
N ALA A 123 21.09 -6.25 10.09
CA ALA A 123 21.75 -7.51 9.73
C ALA A 123 20.75 -8.63 9.39
N ARG A 124 19.49 -8.53 9.85
CA ARG A 124 18.43 -9.51 9.61
C ARG A 124 17.45 -9.10 8.52
N ARG A 125 17.52 -7.84 8.04
CA ARG A 125 16.67 -7.36 6.93
C ARG A 125 16.95 -8.16 5.67
N ASN A 126 15.86 -8.59 5.01
CA ASN A 126 15.97 -9.11 3.66
C ASN A 126 16.45 -8.00 2.68
N PRO A 127 16.89 -8.35 1.47
CA PRO A 127 17.38 -7.38 0.49
C PRO A 127 16.34 -6.30 0.12
N MET A 128 15.05 -6.65 0.03
CA MET A 128 13.99 -5.72 -0.35
C MET A 128 13.77 -4.65 0.72
N ASN A 129 13.60 -5.07 1.98
CA ASN A 129 13.47 -4.19 3.14
C ASN A 129 14.66 -3.23 3.26
N ARG A 130 15.87 -3.70 2.94
CA ARG A 130 17.06 -2.84 2.91
C ARG A 130 16.93 -1.77 1.82
N ILE A 131 16.60 -2.14 0.59
CA ILE A 131 16.40 -1.18 -0.51
C ILE A 131 15.35 -0.14 -0.14
N GLN A 132 14.19 -0.58 0.36
CA GLN A 132 13.08 0.30 0.73
C GLN A 132 13.47 1.26 1.85
N LEU A 133 14.04 0.78 2.94
CA LEU A 133 14.40 1.62 4.09
C LEU A 133 15.62 2.49 3.83
N ASP A 134 16.57 2.08 3.00
CA ASP A 134 17.79 2.86 2.75
C ASP A 134 17.57 3.97 1.72
N LEU A 135 16.69 3.77 0.72
CA LEU A 135 16.48 4.73 -0.37
C LEU A 135 15.34 5.73 -0.12
N SER A 136 14.42 5.43 0.81
CA SER A 136 13.26 6.29 1.09
C SER A 136 13.62 7.53 1.93
N ASP A 137 13.11 8.70 1.55
CA ASP A 137 13.26 9.95 2.32
C ASP A 137 12.45 9.94 3.61
N VAL A 138 11.26 9.36 3.53
CA VAL A 138 10.31 9.16 4.62
C VAL A 138 10.05 7.67 4.76
N ILE A 139 9.81 7.20 5.96
CA ILE A 139 9.52 5.78 6.17
C ILE A 139 8.03 5.55 5.94
N THR A 140 7.69 4.70 4.98
CA THR A 140 6.35 4.15 4.87
C THR A 140 6.33 2.68 5.21
N PHE A 141 5.20 2.21 5.74
CA PHE A 141 5.02 0.81 6.09
C PHE A 141 3.55 0.40 6.08
N HIS A 142 3.30 -0.89 5.92
CA HIS A 142 1.97 -1.48 6.05
C HIS A 142 1.86 -2.21 7.38
N SER A 143 0.69 -2.14 8.02
CA SER A 143 0.42 -2.97 9.19
C SER A 143 -1.06 -3.22 9.39
N TYR A 144 -1.44 -4.48 9.25
CA TYR A 144 -2.77 -5.01 9.56
C TYR A 144 -2.83 -5.66 10.94
N ALA A 145 -1.80 -5.47 11.77
CA ALA A 145 -1.69 -6.07 13.09
C ALA A 145 -2.64 -5.42 14.10
N ASP A 146 -2.89 -6.14 15.18
CA ASP A 146 -3.54 -5.63 16.38
C ASP A 146 -2.74 -4.45 17.00
N PRO A 147 -3.30 -3.73 17.99
CA PRO A 147 -2.63 -2.59 18.63
C PRO A 147 -1.20 -2.87 19.14
N LYS A 148 -0.96 -4.07 19.68
CA LYS A 148 0.33 -4.44 20.25
C LYS A 148 1.35 -4.67 19.15
N GLY A 149 0.98 -5.42 18.11
CA GLY A 149 1.82 -5.65 16.93
C GLY A 149 2.10 -4.35 16.17
N PHE A 150 1.12 -3.46 16.07
CA PHE A 150 1.29 -2.15 15.43
C PHE A 150 2.31 -1.27 16.18
N GLU A 151 2.21 -1.15 17.51
CA GLU A 151 3.21 -0.43 18.32
C GLU A 151 4.61 -1.07 18.20
N ALA A 152 4.69 -2.40 18.09
CA ALA A 152 5.96 -3.09 17.87
C ALA A 152 6.58 -2.70 16.51
N ARG A 153 5.80 -2.70 15.43
CA ARG A 153 6.24 -2.23 14.10
C ARG A 153 6.74 -0.79 14.12
N LEU A 154 6.05 0.11 14.83
CA LEU A 154 6.53 1.47 15.03
C LEU A 154 7.87 1.52 15.77
N ALA A 155 8.06 0.68 16.79
CA ALA A 155 9.31 0.63 17.56
C ALA A 155 10.48 0.11 16.73
N GLU A 156 10.25 -0.80 15.77
CA GLU A 156 11.29 -1.28 14.84
C GLU A 156 11.80 -0.17 13.92
N LEU A 157 10.92 0.74 13.50
CA LEU A 157 11.23 1.80 12.53
C LEU A 157 11.67 3.12 13.17
N ALA A 158 11.24 3.40 14.41
CA ALA A 158 11.55 4.66 15.11
C ALA A 158 13.05 5.01 15.17
N PRO A 159 14.01 4.06 15.36
CA PRO A 159 15.43 4.38 15.36
C PRO A 159 15.98 4.98 14.05
N LEU A 160 15.25 4.86 12.94
CA LEU A 160 15.65 5.44 11.65
C LEU A 160 15.56 6.97 11.63
N GLY A 161 14.92 7.60 12.63
CA GLY A 161 14.93 9.05 12.83
C GLY A 161 14.26 9.88 11.73
N ARG A 162 13.47 9.24 10.86
CA ARG A 162 12.79 9.85 9.71
C ARG A 162 11.26 9.94 9.96
N PRO A 163 10.55 10.91 9.35
CA PRO A 163 9.09 10.95 9.40
C PRO A 163 8.48 9.63 8.94
N MET A 164 7.37 9.21 9.56
CA MET A 164 6.74 7.92 9.27
C MET A 164 5.28 8.05 8.87
N LEU A 165 4.84 7.20 7.93
CA LEU A 165 3.44 7.04 7.54
C LEU A 165 3.10 5.55 7.44
N CYS A 166 1.99 5.14 8.03
CA CYS A 166 1.38 3.84 7.75
C CYS A 166 0.51 3.97 6.50
N THR A 167 0.95 3.44 5.37
CA THR A 167 0.27 3.63 4.07
C THR A 167 -0.84 2.62 3.82
N GLU A 168 -0.88 1.54 4.59
CA GLU A 168 -2.01 0.62 4.62
C GLU A 168 -2.22 0.08 6.03
N TYR A 169 -3.44 0.24 6.54
CA TYR A 169 -3.90 -0.44 7.74
C TYR A 169 -5.37 -0.84 7.62
N MET A 170 -5.75 -1.58 8.66
CA MET A 170 -7.06 -2.03 9.08
C MET A 170 -7.42 -3.39 8.54
N ALA A 171 -7.64 -4.32 9.44
CA ALA A 171 -8.16 -5.65 9.19
C ALA A 171 -9.03 -5.96 10.41
N ARG A 172 -10.33 -5.64 10.33
CA ARG A 172 -11.18 -5.64 11.54
C ARG A 172 -11.27 -7.00 12.24
N THR A 173 -11.11 -8.10 11.50
CA THR A 173 -11.09 -9.46 12.06
C THR A 173 -9.81 -9.79 12.82
N LEU A 174 -8.78 -8.93 12.74
CA LEU A 174 -7.50 -9.03 13.44
C LEU A 174 -7.33 -7.94 14.51
N ASP A 175 -8.45 -7.35 14.98
CA ASP A 175 -8.50 -6.24 15.94
C ASP A 175 -7.75 -4.97 15.52
N SER A 176 -7.39 -4.87 14.24
CA SER A 176 -6.88 -3.66 13.60
C SER A 176 -8.08 -2.84 13.12
N THR A 177 -8.50 -1.85 13.91
CA THR A 177 -9.67 -0.98 13.64
C THR A 177 -9.27 0.50 13.70
N VAL A 178 -10.16 1.38 13.26
CA VAL A 178 -9.98 2.84 13.43
C VAL A 178 -9.79 3.21 14.90
N GLU A 179 -10.63 2.66 15.79
CA GLU A 179 -10.61 2.96 17.23
C GLU A 179 -9.39 2.39 17.93
N SER A 180 -8.82 1.30 17.42
CA SER A 180 -7.66 0.64 18.02
C SER A 180 -6.32 1.20 17.52
N ILE A 181 -6.24 1.58 16.23
CA ILE A 181 -4.99 2.00 15.57
C ILE A 181 -4.82 3.52 15.51
N LEU A 182 -5.85 4.29 15.16
CA LEU A 182 -5.68 5.75 14.97
C LEU A 182 -5.23 6.49 16.24
N PRO A 183 -5.69 6.15 17.47
CA PRO A 183 -5.15 6.75 18.67
C PRO A 183 -3.65 6.51 18.87
N ILE A 184 -3.13 5.34 18.46
CA ILE A 184 -1.69 5.04 18.50
C ILE A 184 -0.94 5.99 17.57
N THR A 185 -1.35 6.02 16.30
CA THR A 185 -0.69 6.84 15.28
C THR A 185 -0.69 8.32 15.65
N LYS A 186 -1.81 8.83 16.22
CA LYS A 186 -1.90 10.19 16.77
C LYS A 186 -0.90 10.45 17.90
N ARG A 187 -0.81 9.57 18.90
CA ARG A 187 0.15 9.71 20.02
C ARG A 187 1.60 9.66 19.54
N ARG A 188 1.88 8.89 18.49
CA ARG A 188 3.21 8.69 17.91
C ARG A 188 3.57 9.69 16.81
N ASN A 189 2.65 10.60 16.47
CA ASN A 189 2.78 11.55 15.37
C ASN A 189 3.11 10.89 14.02
N VAL A 190 2.39 9.80 13.72
CA VAL A 190 2.48 9.02 12.49
C VAL A 190 1.19 9.22 11.69
N GLY A 191 1.29 9.50 10.39
CA GLY A 191 0.13 9.53 9.51
C GLY A 191 -0.34 8.12 9.17
N ALA A 192 -1.63 7.93 8.88
CA ALA A 192 -2.19 6.62 8.55
C ALA A 192 -3.21 6.72 7.42
N PHE A 193 -3.15 5.76 6.49
CA PHE A 193 -4.09 5.62 5.37
C PHE A 193 -4.81 4.28 5.52
N THR A 194 -6.14 4.32 5.59
CA THR A 194 -6.95 3.10 5.61
C THR A 194 -6.87 2.45 4.23
N TRP A 195 -6.54 1.16 4.19
CA TRP A 195 -6.76 0.37 2.97
C TRP A 195 -8.27 0.23 2.80
N GLY A 196 -8.80 0.48 1.61
CA GLY A 196 -10.25 0.55 1.39
C GLY A 196 -10.90 1.85 1.92
N PHE A 197 -12.03 2.23 1.34
CA PHE A 197 -12.75 3.44 1.74
C PHE A 197 -14.25 3.33 1.54
N VAL A 198 -14.69 2.97 0.34
CA VAL A 198 -16.10 2.79 -0.03
C VAL A 198 -16.29 1.35 -0.49
N ALA A 199 -17.39 0.71 -0.07
CA ALA A 199 -17.82 -0.60 -0.57
C ALA A 199 -18.09 -0.54 -2.08
N GLY A 200 -17.03 -0.69 -2.87
CA GLY A 200 -17.05 -0.45 -4.30
C GLY A 200 -16.48 -1.62 -5.10
N LYS A 201 -15.98 -1.31 -6.30
CA LYS A 201 -15.52 -2.29 -7.29
C LYS A 201 -14.40 -3.20 -6.76
N THR A 202 -13.55 -2.71 -5.85
CA THR A 202 -12.47 -3.50 -5.24
C THR A 202 -12.99 -4.51 -4.22
N GLN A 203 -14.22 -4.37 -3.72
CA GLN A 203 -14.81 -5.27 -2.70
C GLN A 203 -13.90 -5.48 -1.47
N THR A 204 -13.19 -4.43 -1.04
CA THR A 204 -12.26 -4.47 0.10
C THR A 204 -12.98 -4.64 1.45
N TYR A 205 -14.30 -4.41 1.53
CA TYR A 205 -15.13 -4.83 2.65
C TYR A 205 -15.23 -6.35 2.84
N LEU A 206 -14.84 -7.16 1.86
CA LEU A 206 -14.75 -8.62 1.98
C LEU A 206 -13.40 -9.06 2.57
N PRO A 207 -13.36 -10.16 3.34
CA PRO A 207 -12.11 -10.68 3.90
C PRO A 207 -11.21 -11.32 2.83
N TRP A 208 -9.90 -11.40 3.08
CA TRP A 208 -8.95 -12.04 2.14
C TRP A 208 -9.28 -13.51 1.84
N ASP A 209 -9.82 -14.27 2.81
CA ASP A 209 -10.19 -15.67 2.64
C ASP A 209 -11.40 -15.89 1.69
N SER A 210 -12.01 -14.79 1.21
CA SER A 210 -13.03 -14.85 0.17
C SER A 210 -12.53 -15.38 -1.18
N TRP A 211 -11.21 -15.43 -1.39
CA TRP A 211 -10.60 -16.10 -2.54
C TRP A 211 -10.81 -17.61 -2.55
N ASP A 212 -10.83 -18.24 -1.36
CA ASP A 212 -11.14 -19.65 -1.21
C ASP A 212 -12.64 -19.89 -1.07
N ARG A 213 -13.34 -18.95 -0.42
CA ARG A 213 -14.76 -19.07 -0.08
C ARG A 213 -15.49 -17.75 -0.36
N PRO A 214 -16.00 -17.53 -1.58
CA PRO A 214 -16.65 -16.26 -1.93
C PRO A 214 -17.74 -15.85 -0.93
N VAL A 215 -17.75 -14.56 -0.56
CA VAL A 215 -18.66 -14.00 0.45
C VAL A 215 -19.42 -12.82 -0.15
N THR A 216 -20.75 -12.89 -0.18
CA THR A 216 -21.58 -11.77 -0.66
C THR A 216 -22.06 -10.85 0.46
N GLU A 217 -22.22 -11.38 1.67
CA GLU A 217 -22.73 -10.65 2.84
C GLU A 217 -21.85 -10.96 4.08
N PRO A 218 -20.74 -10.24 4.27
CA PRO A 218 -19.87 -10.46 5.43
C PRO A 218 -20.54 -9.97 6.72
N LYS A 219 -20.44 -10.75 7.79
CA LYS A 219 -20.93 -10.36 9.14
C LYS A 219 -20.22 -9.12 9.68
N LEU A 220 -18.94 -8.96 9.34
CA LEU A 220 -18.10 -7.82 9.71
C LEU A 220 -17.33 -7.41 8.46
N TRP A 221 -17.41 -6.14 8.09
CA TRP A 221 -16.64 -5.64 6.96
C TRP A 221 -15.16 -5.59 7.28
N PHE A 222 -14.35 -5.91 6.28
CA PHE A 222 -12.93 -6.05 6.48
C PHE A 222 -12.21 -4.69 6.50
N HIS A 223 -12.32 -3.93 5.41
CA HIS A 223 -11.57 -2.66 5.23
C HIS A 223 -12.42 -1.41 5.02
N ASP A 224 -13.50 -1.47 4.24
CA ASP A 224 -14.17 -0.22 3.83
C ASP A 224 -14.86 0.49 5.00
N LEU A 225 -14.94 1.83 4.92
CA LEU A 225 -15.51 2.71 5.94
C LEU A 225 -16.92 3.20 5.57
N LEU A 226 -17.22 3.27 4.27
CA LEU A 226 -18.46 3.84 3.74
C LEU A 226 -19.23 2.83 2.89
N ASN A 227 -20.55 2.88 2.98
CA ASN A 227 -21.46 2.21 2.05
C ASN A 227 -21.41 2.86 0.66
N THR A 228 -22.01 2.21 -0.33
CA THR A 228 -22.12 2.70 -1.72
C THR A 228 -22.81 4.05 -1.84
N ASP A 229 -23.72 4.37 -0.91
CA ASP A 229 -24.42 5.66 -0.83
C ASP A 229 -23.64 6.74 -0.06
N GLY A 230 -22.42 6.42 0.42
CA GLY A 230 -21.58 7.31 1.20
C GLY A 230 -21.92 7.36 2.69
N SER A 231 -22.93 6.64 3.16
CA SER A 231 -23.22 6.54 4.59
C SER A 231 -22.12 5.76 5.32
N PRO A 232 -21.77 6.11 6.57
CA PRO A 232 -20.79 5.35 7.34
C PRO A 232 -21.23 3.91 7.60
N TYR A 233 -20.32 2.95 7.46
CA TYR A 233 -20.55 1.57 7.88
C TYR A 233 -20.71 1.48 9.41
N ARG A 234 -19.80 2.13 10.16
CA ARG A 234 -19.85 2.20 11.63
C ARG A 234 -19.70 3.65 12.09
N ALA A 235 -20.71 4.14 12.82
CA ALA A 235 -20.70 5.50 13.36
C ALA A 235 -19.54 5.74 14.35
N GLY A 236 -19.14 4.72 15.11
CA GLY A 236 -18.02 4.80 16.06
C GLY A 236 -16.70 5.22 15.39
N GLU A 237 -16.38 4.61 14.26
CA GLU A 237 -15.15 4.90 13.51
C GLU A 237 -15.11 6.36 13.02
N VAL A 238 -16.23 6.87 12.51
CA VAL A 238 -16.35 8.29 12.10
C VAL A 238 -16.23 9.23 13.30
N ASN A 239 -16.83 8.89 14.43
CA ASN A 239 -16.72 9.69 15.65
C ASN A 239 -15.27 9.76 16.13
N THR A 240 -14.56 8.63 16.18
CA THR A 240 -13.13 8.60 16.53
C THR A 240 -12.28 9.44 15.59
N ILE A 241 -12.49 9.36 14.27
CA ILE A 241 -11.76 10.20 13.31
C ILE A 241 -12.01 11.69 13.57
N ARG A 242 -13.26 12.09 13.84
CA ARG A 242 -13.61 13.49 14.17
C ARG A 242 -12.95 13.96 15.46
N GLU A 243 -12.98 13.13 16.51
CA GLU A 243 -12.34 13.42 17.79
C GLU A 243 -10.83 13.62 17.64
N LEU A 244 -10.14 12.71 16.95
CA LEU A 244 -8.68 12.74 16.78
C LEU A 244 -8.18 13.89 15.87
N THR A 245 -9.03 14.33 14.93
CA THR A 245 -8.72 15.44 14.02
C THR A 245 -9.13 16.80 14.59
N GLY A 246 -9.88 16.84 15.70
CA GLY A 246 -10.41 18.07 16.27
C GLY A 246 -11.40 18.81 15.35
N LYS A 247 -11.88 18.16 14.28
CA LYS A 247 -12.86 18.73 13.36
C LYS A 247 -14.27 18.31 13.79
N THR A 248 -15.05 19.27 14.30
CA THR A 248 -16.46 19.06 14.63
C THR A 248 -17.40 19.10 13.39
N ARG A 249 -16.90 19.50 12.20
CA ARG A 249 -17.62 19.44 10.91
C ARG A 249 -16.65 19.28 9.72
N PRO A 250 -17.07 18.64 8.60
CA PRO A 250 -16.32 18.69 7.36
C PRO A 250 -16.35 20.13 6.80
N SER A 251 -15.17 20.63 6.44
CA SER A 251 -14.98 21.83 5.61
C SER A 251 -15.21 21.48 4.15
#